data_AF-A0A0G1SHZ8-F1
#
_entry.id   AF-A0A0G1SHZ8-F1
#
_cell.length_a   1.000
_cell.length_b   1.000
_cell.length_c   1.000
_cell.angle_alpha   90.00
_cell.angle_beta   90.00
_cell.angle_gamma   90.00
#
_symmetry.space_group_name_H-M   'P 1'
#
loop_
_entity.id
_entity.type
_entity.pdbx_description
1 polymer ?
#
loop_
_entity_poly.entity_id
_entity_poly.type
_entity_poly.pdbx_seq_one_letter_code
_entity_poly.pdbx_strand_id
1 'polypeptide(L)'
;MVKARLHEIRKVIVSNQGSILDEETFPTLALIHFVYLCQRDIRGFICLSLETRPEYVDRLELDALFRAMCEVDHRISIELAIGYEAHDDHVRNGLLKKGLILEGRGPHTLESLARKCAEREFRLKCY
;
A
#
# COMPACT_ATOMS: atom_id res chain seq x y z
N MET A 1 20.65 -6.05 15.72
CA MET A 1 21.70 -5.48 14.85
C MET A 1 21.14 -5.18 13.45
N VAL A 2 20.07 -4.37 13.34
CA VAL A 2 19.41 -4.06 12.06
C VAL A 2 20.29 -3.13 11.19
N LYS A 3 20.99 -2.17 11.81
CA LYS A 3 21.85 -1.20 11.12
C LYS A 3 22.91 -1.85 10.21
N ALA A 4 23.50 -2.96 10.64
CA ALA A 4 24.55 -3.64 9.86
C ALA A 4 24.03 -4.21 8.52
N ARG A 5 22.73 -4.53 8.44
CA ARG A 5 22.10 -5.16 7.27
C ARG A 5 21.15 -4.23 6.52
N LEU A 6 21.16 -2.92 6.81
CA LEU A 6 20.30 -1.94 6.11
C LEU A 6 20.50 -2.00 4.59
N HIS A 7 21.72 -2.23 4.13
CA HIS A 7 22.05 -2.36 2.71
C HIS A 7 21.40 -3.56 2.01
N GLU A 8 20.96 -4.57 2.76
CA GLU A 8 20.26 -5.75 2.24
C GLU A 8 18.74 -5.54 2.14
N ILE A 9 18.20 -4.51 2.81
CA ILE A 9 16.76 -4.23 2.80
C ILE A 9 16.37 -3.69 1.42
N ARG A 10 15.46 -4.40 0.77
CA ARG A 10 14.89 -4.04 -0.54
C ARG A 10 13.45 -3.55 -0.46
N LYS A 11 12.73 -3.99 0.57
CA LYS A 11 11.30 -3.74 0.74
C LYS A 11 11.02 -3.26 2.15
N VAL A 12 10.21 -2.21 2.26
CA VAL A 12 9.67 -1.71 3.53
C VAL A 12 8.16 -1.89 3.46
N ILE A 13 7.59 -2.56 4.46
CA ILE A 13 6.15 -2.73 4.61
C ILE A 13 5.71 -1.80 5.72
N VAL A 14 4.71 -0.96 5.46
CA VAL A 14 4.13 -0.04 6.43
C VAL A 14 2.70 -0.47 6.68
N SER A 15 2.37 -0.67 7.96
CA SER A 15 1.07 -1.12 8.41
C SER A 15 0.71 -0.54 9.78
N ASN A 16 -0.59 -0.49 10.06
CA ASN A 16 -1.15 -0.09 11.35
C ASN A 16 -2.39 -0.98 11.66
N GLN A 17 -3.13 -0.69 12.73
CA GLN A 17 -4.35 -1.43 13.10
C GLN A 17 -5.57 -1.11 12.19
N GLY A 18 -5.36 -0.52 11.02
CA GLY A 18 -6.39 -0.09 10.09
C GLY A 18 -5.85 -0.01 8.66
N SER A 19 -5.72 1.20 8.13
CA SER A 19 -5.12 1.46 6.82
C SER A 19 -4.06 2.54 6.95
N ILE A 20 -2.90 2.34 6.31
CA ILE A 20 -1.87 3.38 6.27
C ILE A 20 -2.24 4.57 5.38
N LEU A 21 -3.25 4.39 4.51
CA LEU A 21 -3.83 5.43 3.65
C LEU A 21 -5.09 6.05 4.26
N ASP A 22 -5.42 5.72 5.50
CA ASP A 22 -6.48 6.43 6.22
C ASP A 22 -5.87 7.68 6.87
N GLU A 23 -6.10 8.85 6.26
CA GLU A 23 -5.57 10.14 6.72
C GLU A 23 -5.96 10.47 8.17
N GLU A 24 -7.08 9.95 8.68
CA GLU A 24 -7.49 10.16 10.07
C GLU A 24 -6.54 9.47 11.06
N THR A 25 -5.95 8.34 10.63
CA THR A 25 -5.04 7.53 11.47
C THR A 25 -3.58 7.74 11.14
N PHE A 26 -3.27 8.12 9.90
CA PHE A 26 -1.90 8.32 9.43
C PHE A 26 -1.84 9.40 8.34
N PRO A 27 -1.37 10.62 8.66
CA PRO A 27 -1.33 11.71 7.69
C PRO A 27 -0.41 11.40 6.50
N THR A 28 -0.83 11.71 5.28
CA THR A 28 -0.04 11.53 4.04
C THR A 28 1.34 12.16 4.12
N LEU A 29 1.44 13.36 4.73
CA LEU A 29 2.73 14.04 4.93
C LEU A 29 3.69 13.25 5.82
N ALA A 30 3.17 12.55 6.83
CA ALA A 30 3.97 11.69 7.68
C ALA A 30 4.46 10.47 6.89
N LEU A 31 3.64 9.91 6.00
CA LEU A 31 4.04 8.82 5.10
C LEU A 31 5.13 9.27 4.13
N ILE A 32 4.95 10.42 3.47
CA ILE A 32 5.97 10.99 2.58
C ILE A 32 7.30 11.19 3.32
N HIS A 33 7.26 11.80 4.51
CA HIS A 33 8.46 12.02 5.31
C HIS A 33 9.12 10.69 5.73
N PHE A 34 8.34 9.69 6.13
CA PHE A 34 8.85 8.36 6.46
C PHE A 34 9.56 7.72 5.26
N VAL A 35 8.97 7.81 4.07
CA VAL A 35 9.55 7.24 2.84
C VAL A 35 10.84 7.96 2.48
N TYR A 36 10.90 9.29 2.61
CA TYR A 36 12.12 10.06 2.44
C TYR A 36 13.26 9.58 3.37
N LEU A 37 12.96 9.34 4.65
CA LEU A 37 13.94 8.79 5.59
C LEU A 37 14.42 7.39 5.17
N CYS A 38 13.50 6.54 4.67
CA CYS A 38 13.86 5.23 4.13
C CYS A 38 14.80 5.35 2.92
N GLN A 39 14.51 6.24 1.98
CA GLN A 39 15.37 6.49 0.81
C GLN A 39 16.77 6.97 1.20
N ARG A 40 16.85 7.86 2.21
CA ARG A 40 18.12 8.38 2.72
C ARG A 40 18.97 7.28 3.38
N ASP A 41 18.35 6.44 4.20
CA ASP A 41 19.07 5.52 5.09
C ASP A 41 19.20 4.10 4.53
N ILE A 42 18.37 3.70 3.56
CA ILE A 42 18.29 2.35 2.99
C ILE A 42 18.61 2.38 1.50
N ARG A 43 19.91 2.30 1.16
CA ARG A 43 20.39 2.39 -0.24
C ARG A 43 19.79 1.35 -1.21
N GLY A 44 19.33 0.20 -0.69
CA GLY A 44 18.77 -0.90 -1.47
C GLY A 44 17.25 -0.83 -1.67
N PHE A 45 16.58 0.18 -1.10
CA PHE A 45 15.13 0.30 -1.06
C PHE A 45 14.54 0.48 -2.46
N ILE A 46 13.66 -0.46 -2.86
CA ILE A 46 13.03 -0.49 -4.20
C ILE A 46 11.53 -0.75 -4.17
N CYS A 47 10.95 -1.06 -3.01
CA CYS A 47 9.54 -1.40 -2.89
C CYS A 47 8.97 -0.92 -1.55
N LEU A 48 8.06 0.06 -1.63
CA LEU A 48 7.20 0.45 -0.53
C LEU A 48 5.91 -0.37 -0.61
N SER A 49 5.61 -1.14 0.44
CA SER A 49 4.36 -1.88 0.54
C SER A 49 3.47 -1.24 1.59
N LEU A 50 2.28 -0.84 1.18
CA LEU A 50 1.30 -0.14 1.99
C LEU A 50 0.16 -1.10 2.33
N GLU A 51 0.05 -1.49 3.60
CA GLU A 51 -1.10 -2.24 4.06
C GLU A 51 -2.30 -1.32 4.20
N THR A 52 -3.36 -1.62 3.45
CA THR A 52 -4.52 -0.74 3.34
C THR A 52 -5.79 -1.54 3.01
N ARG A 53 -6.93 -0.85 2.95
CA ARG A 53 -8.18 -1.39 2.46
C ARG A 53 -8.64 -0.61 1.21
N PRO A 54 -9.38 -1.23 0.28
CA PRO A 54 -9.73 -0.58 -0.98
C PRO A 54 -10.49 0.74 -0.84
N GLU A 55 -11.23 0.94 0.24
CA GLU A 55 -11.97 2.18 0.53
C GLU A 55 -11.08 3.39 0.81
N TYR A 56 -9.84 3.19 1.27
CA TYR A 56 -8.87 4.25 1.52
C TYR A 56 -7.90 4.49 0.35
N VAL A 57 -8.02 3.72 -0.73
CA VAL A 57 -7.16 3.87 -1.91
C VAL A 57 -7.72 5.01 -2.77
N ASP A 58 -7.31 6.24 -2.43
CA ASP A 58 -7.51 7.41 -3.27
C ASP A 58 -6.43 7.54 -4.35
N ARG A 59 -6.85 7.90 -5.56
CA ARG A 59 -5.93 7.99 -6.70
C ARG A 59 -5.06 9.24 -6.64
N LEU A 60 -5.63 10.37 -6.22
CA LEU A 60 -4.90 11.63 -6.19
C LEU A 60 -3.81 11.58 -5.12
N GLU A 61 -4.12 11.01 -3.95
CA GLU A 61 -3.17 10.80 -2.87
C GLU A 61 -2.03 9.85 -3.30
N LEU A 62 -2.35 8.70 -3.90
CA LEU A 62 -1.34 7.77 -4.38
C LEU A 62 -0.46 8.34 -5.49
N ASP A 63 -1.04 9.11 -6.42
CA ASP A 63 -0.27 9.81 -7.46
C ASP A 63 0.66 10.87 -6.84
N ALA A 64 0.22 11.58 -5.80
CA ALA A 64 1.05 12.54 -5.09
C ALA A 64 2.21 11.87 -4.34
N LEU A 65 1.93 10.79 -3.62
CA LEU A 65 2.94 9.98 -2.94
C LEU A 65 3.96 9.41 -3.93
N PHE A 66 3.49 8.83 -5.04
CA PHE A 66 4.36 8.27 -6.06
C PHE A 66 5.27 9.31 -6.70
N ARG A 67 4.75 10.50 -7.01
CA ARG A 67 5.56 11.61 -7.54
C ARG A 67 6.63 12.04 -6.55
N ALA A 68 6.25 12.28 -5.29
CA ALA A 68 7.19 12.67 -4.24
C ALA A 68 8.32 11.65 -4.06
N MET A 69 8.01 10.35 -4.18
CA MET A 69 9.00 9.28 -4.13
C MET A 69 9.94 9.27 -5.34
N CYS A 70 9.37 9.38 -6.54
CA CYS A 70 10.11 9.30 -7.80
C CYS A 70 11.02 10.50 -8.06
N GLU A 71 10.70 11.68 -7.49
CA GLU A 71 11.59 12.85 -7.52
C GLU A 71 12.94 12.57 -6.82
N VAL A 72 12.94 11.69 -5.82
CA VAL A 72 14.14 11.31 -5.07
C VAL A 72 14.82 10.07 -5.66
N ASP A 73 14.06 9.02 -5.97
CA ASP A 73 14.56 7.79 -6.59
C ASP A 73 13.47 7.09 -7.42
N HIS A 74 13.64 7.10 -8.74
CA HIS A 74 12.72 6.52 -9.72
C HIS A 74 12.66 4.98 -9.69
N ARG A 75 13.52 4.30 -8.92
CA ARG A 75 13.56 2.83 -8.85
C ARG A 75 12.53 2.26 -7.88
N ILE A 76 11.86 3.10 -7.10
CA ILE A 76 10.96 2.66 -6.05
C ILE A 76 9.57 2.41 -6.62
N SER A 77 9.08 1.20 -6.38
CA SER A 77 7.72 0.77 -6.71
C SER A 77 6.82 0.84 -5.49
N ILE A 78 5.53 1.10 -5.72
CA ILE A 78 4.48 0.97 -4.71
C ILE A 78 3.80 -0.38 -4.87
N GLU A 79 3.59 -1.07 -3.74
CA GLU A 79 2.76 -2.26 -3.63
C GLU A 79 1.60 -1.97 -2.66
N LEU A 80 0.37 -2.16 -3.09
CA LEU A 80 -0.79 -2.13 -2.22
C LEU A 80 -1.04 -3.53 -1.69
N ALA A 81 -0.96 -3.69 -0.36
CA ALA A 81 -1.20 -4.95 0.32
C ALA A 81 -2.60 -4.93 0.96
N ILE A 82 -3.49 -5.80 0.49
CA ILE A 82 -4.89 -5.86 0.92
C ILE A 82 -5.14 -7.18 1.65
N GLY A 83 -5.74 -7.09 2.83
CA GLY A 83 -6.22 -8.27 3.57
C GLY A 83 -7.44 -8.88 2.89
N TYR A 84 -7.21 -9.92 2.09
CA TYR A 84 -8.24 -10.70 1.41
C TYR A 84 -8.80 -11.80 2.30
N GLU A 85 -7.91 -12.48 3.05
CA GLU A 85 -8.12 -13.46 4.12
C GLU A 85 -8.83 -14.76 3.74
N ALA A 86 -9.96 -14.67 3.04
CA ALA A 86 -10.79 -15.81 2.68
C ALA A 86 -11.48 -15.57 1.34
N HIS A 87 -11.54 -16.62 0.51
CA HIS A 87 -12.29 -16.57 -0.75
C HIS A 87 -13.80 -16.66 -0.52
N ASP A 88 -14.23 -17.47 0.43
CA ASP A 88 -15.63 -17.60 0.84
C ASP A 88 -16.16 -16.27 1.39
N ASP A 89 -17.25 -15.78 0.78
CA ASP A 89 -17.84 -14.49 1.14
C ASP A 89 -18.48 -14.49 2.54
N HIS A 90 -19.09 -15.61 2.94
CA HIS A 90 -19.63 -15.75 4.29
C HIS A 90 -18.52 -15.70 5.34
N VAL A 91 -17.37 -16.33 5.09
CA VAL A 91 -16.21 -16.22 5.99
C VAL A 91 -15.66 -14.79 5.98
N ARG A 92 -15.37 -14.23 4.79
CA ARG A 92 -14.73 -12.91 4.65
C ARG A 92 -15.60 -11.76 5.18
N ASN A 93 -16.86 -11.71 4.78
CA ASN A 93 -17.76 -10.60 5.07
C ASN A 93 -18.76 -10.91 6.19
N GLY A 94 -19.16 -12.18 6.34
CA GLY A 94 -20.05 -12.61 7.40
C GLY A 94 -19.36 -12.75 8.76
N LEU A 95 -18.24 -13.49 8.82
CA LEU A 95 -17.52 -13.76 10.07
C LEU A 95 -16.43 -12.73 10.36
N LEU A 96 -15.55 -12.47 9.38
CA LEU A 96 -14.40 -11.58 9.53
C LEU A 96 -14.72 -10.09 9.32
N LYS A 97 -15.94 -9.78 8.84
CA LYS A 97 -16.44 -8.42 8.63
C LYS A 97 -15.48 -7.54 7.81
N LYS A 98 -14.78 -8.13 6.82
CA LYS A 98 -13.78 -7.41 6.02
C LYS A 98 -14.39 -6.34 5.12
N GLY A 99 -15.64 -6.52 4.69
CA GLY A 99 -16.34 -5.56 3.80
C GLY A 99 -15.79 -5.54 2.37
N LEU A 100 -14.96 -6.52 2.00
CA LEU A 100 -14.31 -6.59 0.70
C LEU A 100 -15.19 -7.35 -0.30
N ILE A 101 -15.60 -6.66 -1.35
CA ILE A 101 -16.33 -7.22 -2.49
C ILE A 101 -15.31 -7.58 -3.58
N LEU A 102 -15.36 -8.81 -4.12
CA LEU A 102 -14.37 -9.24 -5.10
C LEU A 102 -14.63 -8.64 -6.48
N GLU A 103 -15.85 -8.82 -6.98
CA GLU A 103 -16.27 -8.46 -8.34
C GLU A 103 -17.48 -7.53 -8.30
N GLY A 104 -17.60 -6.68 -9.32
CA GLY A 104 -18.78 -5.83 -9.52
C GLY A 104 -18.47 -4.38 -9.88
N ARG A 105 -19.52 -3.56 -9.94
CA ARG A 105 -19.44 -2.16 -10.42
C ARG A 105 -19.22 -1.12 -9.32
N GLY A 106 -18.95 -1.54 -8.09
CA GLY A 106 -18.68 -0.64 -6.96
C GLY A 106 -17.25 -0.10 -6.97
N PRO A 107 -16.99 1.08 -6.38
CA PRO A 107 -15.65 1.67 -6.33
C PRO A 107 -14.68 0.91 -5.40
N HIS A 108 -15.21 0.12 -4.45
CA HIS A 108 -14.46 -0.59 -3.41
C HIS A 108 -14.40 -2.10 -3.66
N THR A 109 -14.30 -2.51 -4.93
CA THR A 109 -14.06 -3.91 -5.29
C THR A 109 -12.58 -4.21 -5.47
N LEU A 110 -12.20 -5.47 -5.33
CA LEU A 110 -10.84 -5.91 -5.65
C LEU A 110 -10.51 -5.66 -7.14
N GLU A 111 -11.48 -5.85 -8.05
CA GLU A 111 -11.33 -5.52 -9.48
C GLU A 111 -11.04 -4.02 -9.72
N SER A 112 -11.76 -3.13 -9.04
CA SER A 112 -11.55 -1.67 -9.12
C SER A 112 -10.14 -1.32 -8.68
N LEU A 113 -9.68 -1.93 -7.58
CA LEU A 113 -8.32 -1.72 -7.09
C LEU A 113 -7.25 -2.26 -8.05
N ALA A 114 -7.44 -3.46 -8.59
CA ALA A 114 -6.52 -4.05 -9.56
C ALA A 114 -6.38 -3.15 -10.80
N ARG A 115 -7.49 -2.55 -11.26
CA ARG A 115 -7.48 -1.58 -12.36
C ARG A 115 -6.69 -0.32 -12.00
N LYS A 116 -6.93 0.27 -10.83
CA LYS A 116 -6.16 1.43 -10.33
C LYS A 116 -4.66 1.13 -10.29
N CYS A 117 -4.28 -0.06 -9.82
CA CYS A 117 -2.88 -0.47 -9.75
C CYS A 117 -2.25 -0.59 -11.15
N ALA A 118 -2.97 -1.18 -12.10
CA ALA A 118 -2.49 -1.39 -13.46
C ALA A 118 -2.20 -0.07 -14.21
N GLU A 119 -2.95 1.00 -13.95
CA GLU A 119 -2.76 2.32 -14.58
C GLU A 119 -1.41 2.99 -14.24
N ARG A 120 -0.78 2.60 -13.14
CA ARG A 120 0.45 3.21 -12.61
C ARG A 120 1.56 2.19 -12.34
N GLU A 121 1.41 0.97 -12.88
CA GLU A 121 2.33 -0.16 -12.64
C GLU A 121 2.56 -0.45 -11.14
N PHE A 122 1.58 -0.11 -10.29
CA PHE A 122 1.62 -0.48 -8.88
C PHE A 122 1.39 -1.98 -8.76
N ARG A 123 2.05 -2.58 -7.78
CA ARG A 123 1.86 -3.99 -7.46
C ARG A 123 0.64 -4.15 -6.56
N LEU A 124 -0.14 -5.19 -6.79
CA LEU A 124 -1.22 -5.59 -5.89
C LEU A 124 -0.82 -6.89 -5.21
N LYS A 125 -0.83 -6.91 -3.87
CA LYS A 125 -0.64 -8.11 -3.06
C LYS A 125 -1.90 -8.36 -2.25
N CYS A 126 -2.47 -9.54 -2.36
CA CYS A 126 -3.55 -10.02 -1.50
C CYS A 126 -2.97 -11.08 -0.56
N TYR A 127 -3.41 -11.09 0.69
CA TYR A 127 -3.03 -12.12 1.67
C TYR A 127 -4.25 -12.60 2.44
#